data_AF-A0A209A5U5-F1
#
_entry.id   AF-A0A209A5U5-F1
#
_cell.length_a   1.000
_cell.length_b   1.000
_cell.length_c   1.000
_cell.angle_alpha   90.00
_cell.angle_beta   90.00
_cell.angle_gamma   90.00
#
_symmetry.space_group_name_H-M   'P 1'
#
loop_
_entity.id
_entity.type
_entity.pdbx_description
1 polymer ?
#
loop_
_entity_poly.entity_id
_entity_poly.type
_entity_poly.pdbx_seq_one_letter_code
_entity_poly.pdbx_strand_id
1 'polypeptide(L)' 'MLNHTQTHPKFQYLFLAVNRSDVNAKPHRESVTANSEQDARRSLAGQFVLSFAGRLPEVNHA' A
#
# COMPACT_ATOMS: atom_id res chain seq x y z
N MET A 1 -0.77 -13.73 -26.60
CA MET A 1 -0.35 -14.09 -25.23
C MET A 1 0.49 -12.93 -24.72
N LEU A 2 -0.09 -11.99 -23.97
CA LEU A 2 0.64 -10.80 -23.51
C LEU A 2 1.38 -11.15 -22.21
N ASN A 3 2.67 -11.44 -22.34
CA ASN A 3 3.57 -11.62 -21.21
C ASN A 3 3.73 -10.27 -20.48
N HIS A 4 3.05 -10.09 -19.36
CA HIS A 4 3.33 -8.98 -18.44
C HIS A 4 4.68 -9.23 -17.77
N THR A 5 5.76 -8.76 -18.39
CA THR A 5 7.07 -8.64 -17.74
C THR A 5 6.96 -7.54 -16.68
N GLN A 6 6.61 -7.93 -15.45
CA GLN A 6 6.70 -7.06 -14.28
C GLN A 6 8.18 -6.95 -13.89
N THR A 7 8.95 -6.17 -14.66
CA THR A 7 10.41 -5.97 -14.54
C THR A 7 10.85 -5.16 -13.32
N HIS A 8 9.94 -4.91 -12.38
CA HIS A 8 10.22 -4.26 -11.12
C HIS A 8 9.54 -5.08 -10.03
N PRO A 9 10.27 -5.63 -9.03
CA PRO A 9 9.65 -6.28 -7.89
C PRO A 9 8.89 -5.21 -7.11
N LYS A 10 7.63 -5.02 -7.45
CA LYS A 10 6.77 -4.16 -6.67
C LYS A 10 6.43 -4.95 -5.40
N PHE A 11 6.62 -4.31 -4.26
CA PHE A 11 6.20 -4.89 -3.00
C PHE A 11 4.84 -4.35 -2.64
N GLN A 12 4.00 -5.20 -2.08
CA GLN A 12 2.73 -4.78 -1.52
C GLN A 12 2.99 -4.33 -0.08
N TYR A 13 2.88 -3.03 0.17
CA TYR A 13 3.01 -2.46 1.50
C TYR A 13 1.63 -2.37 2.14
N LEU A 14 1.53 -2.92 3.34
CA LEU A 14 0.32 -2.91 4.14
C LEU A 14 0.43 -1.82 5.20
N PHE A 15 -0.61 -1.00 5.30
CA PHE A 15 -0.74 0.03 6.30
C PHE A 15 -2.10 -0.11 7.00
N LEU A 16 -2.13 0.22 8.28
CA LEU A 16 -3.37 0.58 8.95
C LEU A 16 -3.60 2.07 8.71
N ALA A 17 -4.63 2.40 7.96
CA ALA A 17 -5.00 3.76 7.59
C ALA A 17 -6.19 4.25 8.42
N VAL A 18 -6.14 5.51 8.82
CA VAL A 18 -7.26 6.23 9.44
C VAL A 18 -7.46 7.53 8.67
N ASN A 19 -8.68 7.79 8.20
CA ASN A 19 -8.97 9.01 7.45
C ASN A 19 -8.85 10.22 8.38
N ARG A 20 -7.97 11.16 8.05
CA ARG A 20 -7.71 12.34 8.88
C ARG A 20 -8.83 13.38 8.81
N SER A 21 -9.63 13.34 7.75
CA SER A 21 -10.72 14.28 7.51
C SER A 21 -12.04 13.83 8.14
N ASP A 22 -12.11 12.60 8.64
CA ASP A 22 -13.30 12.04 9.28
C ASP A 22 -12.99 11.61 10.72
N VAL A 23 -13.59 12.31 11.68
CA VAL A 23 -13.44 12.06 13.12
C VAL A 23 -13.97 10.69 13.55
N ASN A 24 -14.92 10.11 12.81
CA ASN A 24 -15.46 8.78 13.09
C ASN A 24 -14.80 7.68 12.26
N ALA A 25 -13.74 8.01 11.51
CA ALA A 25 -13.06 7.05 10.67
C ALA A 25 -12.47 5.91 11.50
N LYS A 26 -12.86 4.69 11.15
CA LYS A 26 -12.31 3.49 11.78
C LYS A 26 -10.97 3.14 11.13
N PRO A 27 -9.96 2.70 11.92
CA PRO A 27 -8.75 2.12 11.37
C PRO A 27 -9.09 0.95 10.46
N HIS A 28 -8.59 0.98 9.23
CA HIS A 28 -8.78 -0.07 8.23
C HIS A 28 -7.45 -0.39 7.55
N ARG A 29 -7.38 -1.58 6.95
CA ARG A 29 -6.18 -2.03 6.25
C ARG A 29 -6.19 -1.47 4.84
N GLU A 30 -5.13 -0.76 4.48
CA GLU A 30 -4.82 -0.30 3.13
C GLU A 30 -3.59 -1.02 2.60
N SER A 31 -3.63 -1.38 1.32
CA SER A 31 -2.52 -2.05 0.63
C SER A 31 -2.12 -1.26 -0.61
N VAL A 32 -0.85 -0.90 -0.71
CA VAL A 32 -0.31 -0.17 -1.85
C VAL A 32 0.89 -0.88 -2.42
N THR A 33 0.83 -1.10 -3.73
CA THR A 33 1.93 -1.64 -4.51
C THR A 33 2.90 -0.51 -4.87
N ALA A 34 4.11 -0.55 -4.34
CA ALA A 34 5.14 0.45 -4.62
C ALA A 34 6.53 -0.15 -4.68
N ASN A 35 7.49 0.62 -5.20
CA ASN A 35 8.90 0.24 -5.22
C ASN A 35 9.54 0.38 -3.83
N SER A 36 9.06 1.33 -3.02
CA SER A 36 9.56 1.62 -1.68
C SER A 36 8.40 1.91 -0.72
N GLU A 37 8.62 1.64 0.56
CA GLU A 37 7.70 1.98 1.66
C GLU A 37 7.38 3.47 1.65
N GLN A 38 8.38 4.31 1.38
CA GLN A 38 8.24 5.76 1.38
C GLN A 38 7.32 6.26 0.26
N ASP A 39 7.40 5.68 -0.94
CA ASP A 39 6.51 6.04 -2.05
C ASP A 39 5.08 5.55 -1.78
N ALA A 40 4.93 4.35 -1.17
CA ALA A 40 3.64 3.85 -0.74
C ALA A 40 2.99 4.77 0.30
N ARG A 41 3.75 5.16 1.34
CA ARG A 41 3.33 6.11 2.36
C ARG A 41 2.98 7.45 1.73
N ARG A 42 3.81 8.00 0.85
CA ARG A 42 3.57 9.31 0.22
C ARG A 42 2.26 9.35 -0.56
N SER A 43 1.89 8.24 -1.19
CA SER A 43 0.64 8.12 -1.96
C SER A 43 -0.61 8.24 -1.09
N LEU A 44 -0.56 7.80 0.17
CA LEU A 44 -1.69 7.77 1.10
C LEU A 44 -1.63 8.85 2.21
N ALA A 45 -0.44 9.36 2.53
CA ALA A 45 -0.22 10.32 3.61
C ALA A 45 -0.97 11.66 3.42
N GLY A 46 -1.40 11.95 2.19
CA GLY A 46 -2.24 13.11 1.87
C GLY A 46 -3.68 13.01 2.37
N GLN A 47 -4.16 11.84 2.80
CA GLN A 47 -5.55 11.64 3.20
C GLN A 47 -5.68 10.83 4.49
N PHE A 48 -4.68 9.99 4.78
CA PHE A 48 -4.73 9.05 5.89
C PHE A 48 -3.55 9.24 6.83
N VAL A 49 -3.80 9.02 8.13
CA VAL A 49 -2.76 8.68 9.08
C VAL A 49 -2.44 7.21 8.91
N LEU A 50 -1.18 6.88 8.66
CA LEU A 50 -0.73 5.52 8.34
C LEU A 50 0.14 4.96 9.46
N SER A 51 -0.17 3.75 9.88
CA SER A 51 0.73 2.90 10.67
C SER A 51 1.20 1.73 9.83
N PHE A 52 2.52 1.49 9.78
CA PHE A 52 3.08 0.38 9.02
C PHE A 52 2.60 -0.96 9.60
N ALA A 53 2.01 -1.82 8.77
CA ALA A 53 1.50 -3.12 9.18
C ALA A 53 2.33 -4.28 8.59
N GLY A 54 3.01 -4.08 7.45
CA GLY A 54 3.91 -5.09 6.89
C GLY A 54 4.24 -4.87 5.42
N ARG A 55 5.07 -5.76 4.87
CA ARG A 55 5.41 -5.82 3.45
C ARG A 55 5.26 -7.25 2.95
N LEU A 56 4.47 -7.43 1.91
CA LEU A 56 4.33 -8.69 1.20
C LEU A 56 5.07 -8.61 -0.14
N PRO A 57 5.76 -9.69 -0.56
CA PRO A 57 6.15 -9.80 -1.96
C PRO A 57 4.88 -9.86 -2.81
N GLU A 58 4.87 -9.18 -3.95
CA GLU A 58 3.79 -9.35 -4.92
C GLU A 58 3.91 -10.76 -5.52
N VAL A 59 3.26 -11.72 -4.86
CA VAL A 59 3.10 -13.07 -5.40
C VAL A 59 1.91 -12.99 -6.34
N ASN A 60 2.19 -12.79 -7.63
CA ASN A 60 1.19 -13.04 -8.66
C ASN A 60 0.85 -14.53 -8.60
N HIS A 61 -0.23 -14.89 -7.91
CA HIS A 61 -0.83 -16.21 -8.06
C HIS A 61 -1.43 -16.25 -9.45
N ALA A 62 -0.75 -17.00 -10.34
CA ALA A 62 -1.17 -17.29 -11.69
C ALA A 62 -2.49 -18.08 -11.74
#